data_AF-A0A162IGC4-F1
#
_entry.id   AF-A0A162IGC4-F1
#
_cell.length_a   1.000
_cell.length_b   1.000
_cell.length_c   1.000
_cell.angle_alpha   90.00
_cell.angle_beta   90.00
_cell.angle_gamma   90.00
#
_symmetry.space_group_name_H-M   'P 1'
#
loop_
_entity.id
_entity.type
_entity.pdbx_description
1 polymer ?
#
loop_
_entity_poly.entity_id
_entity_poly.type
_entity_poly.pdbx_seq_one_letter_code
_entity_poly.pdbx_strand_id
1 'polypeptide(L)'
;MSNAAVFERRNKQIQDAINGGSLKQALQLCEKRIKKGENSPFLLAWKANILCAHNDLATKKRGIKETLEICRAEPPVTDLDTIEFLCENLRLDPELQPTIHTLWERAAKAKPRDLEIQSRWFSNAVEVGDWKVAQKSKSPASRAIQSSEELLLLVKIFETQGRYVEIADTLNGKALGIDSKVAQGDWTFTQERLRSLQKAKLWEELLRSATGLLALPEDGVTDLPYDPEERDDWEVWQGLLAATREQLSQ
;
A
#
# COMPACT_ATOMS: atom_id res chain seq x y z
N MET A 1 -38.18 -13.13 -19.04
CA MET A 1 -36.72 -13.05 -19.29
C MET A 1 -36.13 -12.24 -18.14
N SER A 2 -35.18 -12.79 -17.40
CA SER A 2 -34.62 -12.10 -16.23
C SER A 2 -33.95 -10.80 -16.66
N ASN A 3 -34.06 -9.76 -15.82
CA ASN A 3 -33.43 -8.45 -16.08
C ASN A 3 -31.93 -8.59 -16.41
N ALA A 4 -31.23 -9.55 -15.79
CA ALA A 4 -29.81 -9.85 -16.01
C ALA A 4 -29.46 -10.15 -17.47
N ALA A 5 -30.22 -11.04 -18.15
CA ALA A 5 -29.97 -11.37 -19.56
C ALA A 5 -30.14 -10.16 -20.50
N VAL A 6 -31.02 -9.24 -20.13
CA VAL A 6 -31.23 -7.99 -20.87
C VAL A 6 -30.07 -7.01 -20.64
N PHE A 7 -29.55 -6.93 -19.41
CA PHE A 7 -28.36 -6.12 -19.09
C PHE A 7 -27.11 -6.62 -19.82
N GLU A 8 -26.84 -7.94 -19.78
CA GLU A 8 -25.71 -8.55 -20.48
C GLU A 8 -25.74 -8.29 -21.98
N ARG A 9 -26.90 -8.44 -22.62
CA ARG A 9 -27.05 -8.16 -24.05
C ARG A 9 -26.74 -6.70 -24.39
N ARG A 10 -27.17 -5.75 -23.54
CA ARG A 10 -26.87 -4.32 -23.74
C ARG A 10 -25.40 -4.00 -23.49
N ASN A 11 -24.76 -4.64 -22.52
CA ASN A 11 -23.32 -4.50 -22.28
C ASN A 11 -22.54 -5.04 -23.48
N LYS A 12 -22.92 -6.19 -24.01
CA LYS A 12 -22.30 -6.75 -25.22
C LYS A 12 -22.36 -5.81 -26.41
N GLN A 13 -23.47 -5.10 -26.63
CA GLN A 13 -23.59 -4.12 -27.72
C GLN A 13 -22.60 -2.94 -27.59
N ILE A 14 -22.34 -2.48 -26.36
CA ILE A 14 -21.36 -1.42 -26.12
C ILE A 14 -19.96 -1.97 -26.36
N GLN A 15 -19.66 -3.17 -25.86
CA GLN A 15 -18.35 -3.82 -26.07
C GLN A 15 -18.07 -4.10 -27.55
N ASP A 16 -19.06 -4.58 -28.30
CA ASP A 16 -18.92 -4.84 -29.73
C ASP A 16 -18.63 -3.54 -30.51
N ALA A 17 -19.26 -2.41 -30.11
CA ALA A 17 -18.98 -1.10 -30.69
C ALA A 17 -17.56 -0.59 -30.37
N ILE A 18 -17.05 -0.87 -29.17
CA ILE A 18 -15.66 -0.57 -28.77
C ILE A 18 -14.69 -1.42 -29.59
N ASN A 19 -14.92 -2.73 -29.66
CA ASN A 19 -14.09 -3.67 -30.43
C ASN A 19 -14.08 -3.33 -31.93
N GLY A 20 -15.19 -2.80 -32.46
CA GLY A 20 -15.29 -2.27 -33.82
C GLY A 20 -14.69 -0.86 -34.01
N GLY A 21 -14.00 -0.30 -33.01
CA GLY A 21 -13.36 1.03 -33.07
C GLY A 21 -14.33 2.22 -33.07
N SER A 22 -15.63 1.97 -32.89
CA SER A 22 -16.69 2.97 -33.01
C SER A 22 -17.03 3.60 -31.65
N LEU A 23 -16.06 4.33 -31.08
CA LEU A 23 -16.19 4.97 -29.76
C LEU A 23 -17.39 5.93 -29.66
N LYS A 24 -17.72 6.65 -30.74
CA LYS A 24 -18.90 7.52 -30.79
C LYS A 24 -20.20 6.74 -30.61
N GLN A 25 -20.30 5.57 -31.23
CA GLN A 25 -21.47 4.70 -31.10
C GLN A 25 -21.57 4.10 -29.70
N ALA A 26 -20.43 3.66 -29.15
CA ALA A 26 -20.37 3.17 -27.77
C ALA A 26 -20.83 4.25 -26.76
N LEU A 27 -20.35 5.49 -26.91
CA LEU A 27 -20.75 6.61 -26.07
C LEU A 27 -22.26 6.90 -26.16
N GLN A 28 -22.82 6.92 -27.38
CA GLN A 28 -24.26 7.14 -27.58
C GLN A 28 -25.12 6.05 -26.94
N LEU A 29 -24.67 4.78 -26.96
CA LEU A 29 -25.36 3.68 -26.30
C LEU A 29 -25.37 3.85 -24.78
N CYS A 30 -24.24 4.26 -24.19
CA CYS A 30 -24.16 4.58 -22.76
C CYS A 30 -25.09 5.75 -22.39
N GLU A 31 -25.03 6.87 -23.13
CA GLU A 31 -25.87 8.04 -22.87
C GLU A 31 -27.37 7.74 -23.00
N LYS A 32 -27.76 6.90 -23.97
CA LYS A 32 -29.16 6.45 -24.11
C LYS A 32 -29.63 5.63 -22.90
N ARG A 33 -28.77 4.82 -22.30
CA ARG A 33 -29.12 4.01 -21.11
C ARG A 33 -29.25 4.90 -19.87
N ILE A 34 -28.33 5.84 -19.69
CA ILE A 34 -28.38 6.80 -18.59
C ILE A 34 -29.65 7.66 -18.68
N LYS A 35 -30.01 8.15 -19.87
CA LYS A 35 -31.27 8.89 -20.10
C LYS A 35 -32.52 8.06 -19.82
N LYS A 36 -32.45 6.73 -19.91
CA LYS A 36 -33.55 5.81 -19.56
C LYS A 36 -33.62 5.50 -18.06
N GLY A 37 -32.81 6.15 -17.23
CA GLY A 37 -32.81 6.01 -15.77
C GLY A 37 -31.80 5.01 -15.22
N GLU A 38 -30.95 4.42 -16.06
CA GLU A 38 -29.90 3.51 -15.60
C GLU A 38 -28.68 4.31 -15.13
N ASN A 39 -28.53 4.49 -13.82
CA ASN A 39 -27.46 5.30 -13.23
C ASN A 39 -26.51 4.46 -12.36
N SER A 40 -26.08 3.30 -12.87
CA SER A 40 -25.14 2.45 -12.13
C SER A 40 -23.73 3.05 -12.15
N PRO A 41 -22.95 2.96 -11.05
CA PRO A 41 -21.56 3.41 -11.01
C PRO A 41 -20.70 2.80 -12.12
N PHE A 42 -20.92 1.51 -12.43
CA PHE A 42 -20.26 0.81 -13.53
C PHE A 42 -20.52 1.47 -14.89
N LEU A 43 -21.79 1.76 -15.23
CA LEU A 43 -22.13 2.37 -16.52
C LEU A 43 -21.56 3.78 -16.64
N LEU A 44 -21.53 4.53 -15.54
CA LEU A 44 -20.92 5.86 -15.50
C LEU A 44 -19.40 5.79 -15.67
N ALA A 45 -18.73 4.88 -14.97
CA ALA A 45 -17.27 4.68 -15.10
C ALA A 45 -16.90 4.20 -16.50
N TRP A 46 -17.69 3.30 -17.09
CA TRP A 46 -17.47 2.82 -18.44
C TRP A 46 -17.65 3.93 -19.48
N LYS A 47 -18.66 4.79 -19.31
CA LYS A 47 -18.84 5.99 -20.14
C LYS A 47 -17.64 6.95 -20.02
N ALA A 48 -17.16 7.19 -18.79
CA ALA A 48 -16.00 8.04 -18.55
C ALA A 48 -14.74 7.46 -19.21
N ASN A 49 -14.55 6.13 -19.18
CA ASN A 49 -13.46 5.46 -19.88
C ASN A 49 -13.52 5.66 -21.40
N ILE A 50 -14.70 5.48 -22.00
CA ILE A 50 -14.91 5.74 -23.43
C ILE A 50 -14.57 7.20 -23.78
N LEU A 51 -14.96 8.17 -22.93
CA LEU A 51 -14.60 9.59 -23.09
C LEU A 51 -13.10 9.84 -23.03
N CYS A 52 -12.37 9.20 -22.12
CA CYS A 52 -10.91 9.29 -22.02
C CYS A 52 -10.17 8.62 -23.20
N ALA A 53 -10.76 7.58 -23.79
CA ALA A 53 -10.19 6.90 -24.96
C ALA A 53 -10.34 7.70 -26.27
N HIS A 54 -11.20 8.73 -26.33
CA HIS A 54 -11.37 9.55 -27.51
C HIS A 54 -10.12 10.40 -27.83
N ASN A 55 -9.78 10.57 -29.10
CA ASN A 55 -8.62 11.38 -29.51
C ASN A 55 -8.74 12.88 -29.19
N ASP A 56 -9.97 13.40 -29.02
CA ASP A 56 -10.21 14.80 -28.75
C ASP A 56 -9.91 15.18 -27.29
N LEU A 57 -9.08 16.21 -27.10
CA LEU A 57 -8.64 16.67 -25.78
C LEU A 57 -9.79 17.23 -24.94
N ALA A 58 -10.79 17.87 -25.55
CA ALA A 58 -11.95 18.38 -24.81
C ALA A 58 -12.81 17.23 -24.26
N THR A 59 -13.01 16.20 -25.08
CA THR A 59 -13.72 14.97 -24.69
C THR A 59 -12.96 14.21 -23.59
N LYS A 60 -11.62 14.12 -23.68
CA LYS A 60 -10.77 13.56 -22.63
C LYS A 60 -10.89 14.29 -21.30
N LYS A 61 -10.81 15.62 -21.30
CA LYS A 61 -10.97 16.46 -20.09
C LYS A 61 -12.35 16.26 -19.46
N ARG A 62 -13.40 16.12 -20.28
CA ARG A 62 -14.74 15.78 -19.79
C ARG A 62 -14.75 14.40 -19.13
N GLY A 63 -14.13 13.39 -19.75
CA GLY A 63 -13.99 12.04 -19.16
C GLY A 63 -13.33 12.07 -17.78
N ILE A 64 -12.20 12.77 -17.64
CA ILE A 64 -11.49 12.92 -16.37
C ILE A 64 -12.38 13.61 -15.31
N LYS A 65 -13.07 14.69 -15.67
CA LYS A 65 -13.97 15.39 -14.75
C LYS A 65 -15.07 14.46 -14.23
N GLU A 66 -15.70 13.69 -15.12
CA GLU A 66 -16.74 12.73 -14.74
C GLU A 66 -16.18 11.59 -13.87
N THR A 67 -14.97 11.08 -14.17
CA THR A 67 -14.25 10.11 -13.31
C THR A 67 -14.04 10.64 -11.89
N LEU A 68 -13.61 11.90 -11.75
CA LEU A 68 -13.39 12.53 -10.45
C LEU A 68 -14.70 12.69 -9.66
N GLU A 69 -15.81 13.01 -10.33
CA GLU A 69 -17.13 13.08 -9.71
C GLU A 69 -17.56 11.70 -9.17
N ILE A 70 -17.33 10.62 -9.93
CA ILE A 70 -17.64 9.25 -9.49
C ILE A 70 -16.77 8.84 -8.30
N CYS A 71 -15.48 9.20 -8.29
CA CYS A 71 -14.58 8.90 -7.17
C CYS A 71 -15.04 9.55 -5.85
N ARG A 72 -15.72 10.70 -5.93
CA ARG A 72 -16.24 11.45 -4.78
C ARG A 72 -17.66 11.06 -4.38
N ALA A 73 -18.30 10.14 -5.11
CA ALA A 73 -19.68 9.76 -4.86
C ALA A 73 -19.88 9.11 -3.47
N GLU A 74 -21.12 9.24 -2.97
CA GLU A 74 -21.63 8.56 -1.78
C GLU A 74 -22.90 7.77 -2.15
N PRO A 75 -22.97 6.46 -1.82
CA PRO A 75 -21.97 5.64 -1.13
C PRO A 75 -20.70 5.41 -1.96
N PRO A 76 -19.55 5.09 -1.33
CA PRO A 76 -18.30 4.81 -2.04
C PRO A 76 -18.45 3.67 -3.05
N VAL A 77 -17.76 3.79 -4.18
CA VAL A 77 -17.66 2.71 -5.16
C VAL A 77 -16.88 1.55 -4.53
N THR A 78 -17.50 0.38 -4.49
CA THR A 78 -16.91 -0.86 -3.91
C THR A 78 -16.98 -2.05 -4.87
N ASP A 79 -17.30 -1.78 -6.13
CA ASP A 79 -17.30 -2.75 -7.23
C ASP A 79 -15.92 -2.73 -7.89
N LEU A 80 -15.29 -3.89 -8.01
CA LEU A 80 -13.89 -3.98 -8.41
C LEU A 80 -13.68 -3.52 -9.86
N ASP A 81 -14.49 -4.02 -10.78
CA ASP A 81 -14.43 -3.65 -12.20
C ASP A 81 -14.61 -2.13 -12.38
N THR A 82 -15.55 -1.54 -11.63
CA THR A 82 -15.75 -0.09 -11.63
C THR A 82 -14.53 0.66 -11.11
N ILE A 83 -13.91 0.20 -10.01
CA ILE A 83 -12.70 0.84 -9.45
C ILE A 83 -11.53 0.73 -10.44
N GLU A 84 -11.33 -0.42 -11.08
CA GLU A 84 -10.27 -0.63 -12.06
C GLU A 84 -10.43 0.32 -13.25
N PHE A 85 -11.65 0.45 -13.80
CA PHE A 85 -11.92 1.42 -14.87
C PHE A 85 -11.64 2.86 -14.45
N LEU A 86 -11.96 3.25 -13.22
CA LEU A 86 -11.66 4.60 -12.73
C LEU A 86 -10.14 4.78 -12.58
N CYS A 87 -9.41 3.78 -12.08
CA CYS A 87 -7.96 3.83 -11.93
C CYS A 87 -7.25 3.94 -13.28
N GLU A 88 -7.68 3.19 -14.30
CA GLU A 88 -7.13 3.28 -15.66
C GLU A 88 -7.21 4.72 -16.20
N ASN A 89 -8.36 5.38 -16.01
CA ASN A 89 -8.57 6.76 -16.42
C ASN A 89 -7.67 7.74 -15.66
N LEU A 90 -7.51 7.55 -14.35
CA LEU A 90 -6.68 8.42 -13.52
C LEU A 90 -5.19 8.23 -13.80
N ARG A 91 -4.75 7.02 -14.17
CA ARG A 91 -3.35 6.72 -14.52
C ARG A 91 -2.86 7.43 -15.78
N LEU A 92 -3.77 7.97 -16.60
CA LEU A 92 -3.41 8.80 -17.75
C LEU A 92 -2.74 10.12 -17.34
N ASP A 93 -2.93 10.57 -16.09
CA ASP A 93 -2.35 11.79 -15.55
C ASP A 93 -1.63 11.49 -14.22
N PRO A 94 -0.29 11.60 -14.18
CA PRO A 94 0.49 11.39 -12.95
C PRO A 94 0.04 12.29 -11.78
N GLU A 95 -0.51 13.47 -12.03
CA GLU A 95 -0.98 14.37 -10.97
C GLU A 95 -2.19 13.82 -10.22
N LEU A 96 -2.90 12.85 -10.82
CA LEU A 96 -4.10 12.23 -10.24
C LEU A 96 -3.81 10.99 -9.41
N GLN A 97 -2.55 10.58 -9.27
CA GLN A 97 -2.13 9.45 -8.41
C GLN A 97 -2.68 9.52 -6.96
N PRO A 98 -2.69 10.69 -6.27
CA PRO A 98 -3.30 10.81 -4.96
C PRO A 98 -4.79 10.43 -4.95
N THR A 99 -5.51 10.72 -6.04
CA THR A 99 -6.93 10.38 -6.17
C THR A 99 -7.14 8.86 -6.21
N ILE A 100 -6.26 8.14 -6.90
CA ILE A 100 -6.28 6.67 -6.95
C ILE A 100 -6.13 6.10 -5.53
N HIS A 101 -5.20 6.62 -4.74
CA HIS A 101 -5.04 6.20 -3.34
C HIS A 101 -6.30 6.45 -2.52
N THR A 102 -6.92 7.63 -2.63
CA THR A 102 -8.15 7.94 -1.90
C THR A 102 -9.33 7.06 -2.32
N LEU A 103 -9.41 6.69 -3.61
CA LEU A 103 -10.45 5.81 -4.13
C LEU A 103 -10.35 4.41 -3.51
N TRP A 104 -9.15 3.82 -3.53
CA TRP A 104 -8.91 2.51 -2.92
C TRP A 104 -9.11 2.53 -1.40
N GLU A 105 -8.65 3.58 -0.72
CA GLU A 105 -8.84 3.72 0.72
C GLU A 105 -10.33 3.79 1.09
N ARG A 106 -11.14 4.54 0.33
CA ARG A 106 -12.59 4.63 0.54
C ARG A 106 -13.27 3.28 0.30
N ALA A 107 -12.93 2.57 -0.78
CA ALA A 107 -13.46 1.25 -1.08
C ALA A 107 -13.12 0.23 0.02
N ALA A 108 -11.86 0.21 0.44
CA ALA A 108 -11.34 -0.64 1.50
C ALA A 108 -11.99 -0.36 2.87
N LYS A 109 -12.27 0.91 3.19
CA LYS A 109 -13.00 1.29 4.42
C LYS A 109 -14.47 0.89 4.37
N ALA A 110 -15.10 0.97 3.20
CA ALA A 110 -16.49 0.55 3.02
C ALA A 110 -16.66 -0.98 3.12
N LYS A 111 -15.66 -1.76 2.66
CA LYS A 111 -15.64 -3.22 2.79
C LYS A 111 -14.32 -3.74 3.40
N PRO A 112 -14.10 -3.62 4.72
CA PRO A 112 -12.83 -4.00 5.36
C PRO A 112 -12.51 -5.50 5.31
N ARG A 113 -13.53 -6.35 5.14
CA ARG A 113 -13.40 -7.82 5.09
C ARG A 113 -13.20 -8.37 3.68
N ASP A 114 -13.35 -7.52 2.66
CA ASP A 114 -13.18 -7.92 1.26
C ASP A 114 -11.69 -8.03 0.94
N LEU A 115 -11.19 -9.27 0.89
CA LEU A 115 -9.76 -9.55 0.71
C LEU A 115 -9.26 -9.16 -0.67
N GLU A 116 -10.14 -9.16 -1.67
CA GLU A 116 -9.78 -8.85 -3.05
C GLU A 116 -9.53 -7.35 -3.20
N ILE A 117 -10.42 -6.51 -2.65
CA ILE A 117 -10.23 -5.05 -2.58
C ILE A 117 -8.95 -4.70 -1.82
N GLN A 118 -8.71 -5.34 -0.67
CA GLN A 118 -7.51 -5.08 0.14
C GLN A 118 -6.22 -5.49 -0.60
N SER A 119 -6.22 -6.64 -1.27
CA SER A 119 -5.07 -7.13 -2.04
C SER A 119 -4.76 -6.22 -3.23
N ARG A 120 -5.78 -5.78 -3.97
CA ARG A 120 -5.60 -4.86 -5.11
C ARG A 120 -5.11 -3.48 -4.68
N TRP A 121 -5.63 -2.96 -3.56
CA TRP A 121 -5.12 -1.72 -2.95
C TRP A 121 -3.64 -1.84 -2.59
N PHE A 122 -3.23 -2.96 -1.98
CA PHE A 122 -1.83 -3.24 -1.64
C PHE A 122 -0.94 -3.31 -2.88
N SER A 123 -1.29 -4.13 -3.88
CA SER A 123 -0.48 -4.30 -5.10
C SER A 123 -0.25 -2.97 -5.80
N ASN A 124 -1.29 -2.15 -5.93
CA ASN A 124 -1.18 -0.83 -6.56
C ASN A 124 -0.27 0.12 -5.76
N ALA A 125 -0.32 0.07 -4.42
CA ALA A 125 0.56 0.88 -3.59
C ALA A 125 2.04 0.45 -3.69
N VAL A 126 2.29 -0.86 -3.80
CA VAL A 126 3.62 -1.44 -4.02
C VAL A 126 4.17 -1.05 -5.40
N GLU A 127 3.36 -1.16 -6.45
CA GLU A 127 3.74 -0.79 -7.83
C GLU A 127 4.16 0.69 -7.94
N VAL A 128 3.47 1.58 -7.22
CA VAL A 128 3.77 3.03 -7.18
C VAL A 128 4.92 3.35 -6.21
N GLY A 129 5.33 2.41 -5.36
CA GLY A 129 6.33 2.63 -4.32
C GLY A 129 5.82 3.47 -3.13
N ASP A 130 4.49 3.58 -2.94
CA ASP A 130 3.90 4.22 -1.77
C ASP A 130 3.67 3.19 -0.65
N TRP A 131 4.77 2.87 0.02
CA TRP A 131 4.80 1.85 1.07
C TRP A 131 4.01 2.23 2.32
N LYS A 132 3.83 3.53 2.58
CA LYS A 132 2.98 4.00 3.69
C LYS A 132 1.52 3.66 3.41
N VAL A 133 1.09 3.76 2.15
CA VAL A 133 -0.25 3.30 1.74
C VAL A 133 -0.33 1.77 1.71
N ALA A 134 0.72 1.07 1.26
CA ALA A 134 0.77 -0.39 1.28
C ALA A 134 0.62 -0.94 2.71
N GLN A 135 1.29 -0.33 3.70
CA GLN A 135 1.19 -0.72 5.10
C GLN A 135 -0.18 -0.40 5.71
N LYS A 136 -0.83 0.68 5.27
CA LYS A 136 -2.20 1.02 5.70
C LYS A 136 -3.25 0.06 5.15
N SER A 137 -2.99 -0.55 4.00
CA SER A 137 -3.84 -1.61 3.49
C SER A 137 -3.87 -2.74 4.52
N LYS A 138 -5.04 -3.32 4.77
CA LYS A 138 -5.16 -4.54 5.60
C LYS A 138 -5.17 -5.74 4.67
N SER A 139 -4.36 -5.77 3.60
CA SER A 139 -4.28 -6.96 2.75
C SER A 139 -3.84 -8.17 3.56
N PRO A 140 -4.12 -9.40 3.10
CA PRO A 140 -3.46 -10.58 3.63
C PRO A 140 -1.96 -10.35 3.67
N ALA A 141 -1.31 -9.83 2.62
CA ALA A 141 0.13 -9.54 2.62
C ALA A 141 0.62 -8.62 3.75
N SER A 142 -0.11 -7.56 4.12
CA SER A 142 0.24 -6.73 5.29
C SER A 142 -0.15 -7.37 6.64
N ARG A 143 -1.10 -8.31 6.63
CA ARG A 143 -1.47 -9.21 7.74
C ARG A 143 -0.71 -10.55 7.73
N ALA A 144 0.16 -10.78 6.76
CA ALA A 144 0.76 -12.08 6.44
C ALA A 144 2.25 -12.08 6.70
N ILE A 145 2.74 -11.15 7.53
CA ILE A 145 3.99 -11.45 8.24
C ILE A 145 3.57 -12.28 9.45
N GLN A 146 3.51 -13.57 9.23
CA GLN A 146 3.13 -14.57 10.22
C GLN A 146 4.34 -15.36 10.70
N SER A 147 5.42 -15.34 9.91
CA SER A 147 6.70 -15.97 10.25
C SER A 147 7.84 -14.94 10.32
N SER A 148 8.88 -15.33 11.06
CA SER A 148 10.16 -14.62 11.08
C SER A 148 10.79 -14.54 9.68
N GLU A 149 10.60 -15.55 8.83
CA GLU A 149 11.12 -15.59 7.46
C GLU A 149 10.49 -14.49 6.58
N GLU A 150 9.19 -14.26 6.70
CA GLU A 150 8.48 -13.19 5.98
C GLU A 150 8.93 -11.80 6.47
N LEU A 151 9.19 -11.66 7.77
CA LEU A 151 9.72 -10.43 8.34
C LEU A 151 11.13 -10.16 7.81
N LEU A 152 11.98 -11.18 7.77
CA LEU A 152 13.33 -11.08 7.23
C LEU A 152 13.33 -10.76 5.73
N LEU A 153 12.39 -11.33 4.97
CA LEU A 153 12.22 -11.01 3.56
C LEU A 153 11.84 -9.54 3.38
N LEU A 154 10.92 -9.01 4.20
CA LEU A 154 10.56 -7.59 4.17
C LEU A 154 11.77 -6.70 4.47
N VAL A 155 12.56 -7.04 5.50
CA VAL A 155 13.80 -6.33 5.86
C VAL A 155 14.74 -6.31 4.66
N LYS A 156 15.02 -7.47 4.05
CA LYS A 156 15.90 -7.57 2.86
C LYS A 156 15.39 -6.74 1.68
N ILE A 157 14.08 -6.74 1.42
CA ILE A 157 13.50 -5.90 0.36
C ILE A 157 13.78 -4.42 0.64
N PHE A 158 13.52 -3.95 1.86
CA PHE A 158 13.79 -2.56 2.21
C PHE A 158 15.29 -2.22 2.17
N GLU A 159 16.17 -3.15 2.55
CA GLU A 159 17.61 -2.97 2.44
C GLU A 159 18.07 -2.76 1.00
N THR A 160 17.55 -3.56 0.05
CA THR A 160 17.88 -3.42 -1.38
C THR A 160 17.40 -2.09 -1.96
N GLN A 161 16.36 -1.51 -1.36
CA GLN A 161 15.81 -0.21 -1.74
C GLN A 161 16.49 0.96 -1.01
N GLY A 162 17.43 0.71 -0.09
CA GLY A 162 18.09 1.73 0.71
C GLY A 162 17.19 2.39 1.76
N ARG A 163 16.07 1.76 2.13
CA ARG A 163 15.03 2.30 3.03
C ARG A 163 15.27 1.93 4.48
N TYR A 164 16.39 2.40 5.02
CA TYR A 164 16.87 1.99 6.34
C TYR A 164 16.07 2.57 7.51
N VAL A 165 15.48 3.76 7.34
CA VAL A 165 14.62 4.38 8.38
C VAL A 165 13.38 3.52 8.61
N GLU A 166 12.75 3.05 7.53
CA GLU A 166 11.53 2.27 7.63
C GLU A 166 11.75 0.86 8.17
N ILE A 167 12.95 0.29 7.98
CA ILE A 167 13.34 -0.95 8.67
C ILE A 167 13.38 -0.71 10.18
N ALA A 168 14.06 0.34 10.62
CA ALA A 168 14.18 0.67 12.04
C ALA A 168 12.80 0.91 12.69
N ASP A 169 11.92 1.67 12.02
CA ASP A 169 10.54 1.91 12.47
C ASP A 169 9.72 0.62 12.56
N THR A 170 9.84 -0.25 11.56
CA THR A 170 9.11 -1.53 11.50
C THR A 170 9.52 -2.44 12.65
N LEU A 171 10.84 -2.56 12.88
CA LEU A 171 11.42 -3.42 13.94
C LEU A 171 11.30 -2.81 15.35
N ASN A 172 10.84 -1.57 15.48
CA ASN A 172 10.50 -0.93 16.76
C ASN A 172 8.98 -0.99 17.06
N GLY A 173 8.17 -1.42 16.10
CA GLY A 173 6.71 -1.45 16.22
C GLY A 173 6.19 -2.61 17.09
N LYS A 174 5.05 -2.44 17.76
CA LYS A 174 4.47 -3.51 18.61
C LYS A 174 4.03 -4.77 17.87
N ALA A 175 3.73 -4.68 16.58
CA ALA A 175 3.19 -5.78 15.78
C ALA A 175 4.28 -6.64 15.11
N LEU A 176 5.41 -6.02 14.74
CA LEU A 176 6.49 -6.62 13.95
C LEU A 176 7.87 -6.37 14.56
N GLY A 177 7.93 -5.78 15.75
CA GLY A 177 9.17 -5.50 16.44
C GLY A 177 9.82 -6.75 16.99
N ILE A 178 11.01 -6.58 17.57
CA ILE A 178 11.84 -7.66 18.10
C ILE A 178 11.06 -8.52 19.11
N ASP A 179 10.26 -7.89 19.98
CA ASP A 179 9.43 -8.58 20.99
C ASP A 179 8.07 -9.07 20.46
N SER A 180 7.82 -8.95 19.15
CA SER A 180 6.55 -9.37 18.56
C SER A 180 6.41 -10.89 18.51
N LYS A 181 5.18 -11.39 18.36
CA LYS A 181 4.92 -12.84 18.16
C LYS A 181 5.57 -13.42 16.90
N VAL A 182 5.95 -12.55 15.97
CA VAL A 182 6.53 -12.91 14.68
C VAL A 182 8.05 -13.03 14.79
N ALA A 183 8.71 -12.04 15.41
CA ALA A 183 10.15 -12.03 15.62
C ALA A 183 10.59 -12.90 16.81
N GLN A 184 9.73 -13.07 17.82
CA GLN A 184 9.94 -13.95 18.98
C GLN A 184 11.25 -13.67 19.75
N GLY A 185 11.73 -12.43 19.75
CA GLY A 185 13.00 -12.07 20.38
C GLY A 185 14.23 -12.54 19.61
N ASP A 186 14.09 -12.97 18.35
CA ASP A 186 15.24 -13.40 17.55
C ASP A 186 16.24 -12.25 17.37
N TRP A 187 17.46 -12.50 17.85
CA TRP A 187 18.55 -11.56 17.88
C TRP A 187 18.95 -11.02 16.50
N THR A 188 18.70 -11.78 15.43
CA THR A 188 18.95 -11.29 14.07
C THR A 188 18.15 -10.01 13.75
N PHE A 189 16.94 -9.84 14.29
CA PHE A 189 16.18 -8.60 14.10
C PHE A 189 16.76 -7.43 14.90
N THR A 190 17.39 -7.71 16.05
CA THR A 190 18.13 -6.70 16.83
C THR A 190 19.34 -6.21 16.04
N GLN A 191 20.12 -7.13 15.46
CA GLN A 191 21.26 -6.83 14.58
C GLN A 191 20.83 -6.01 13.36
N GLU A 192 19.82 -6.48 12.63
CA GLU A 192 19.33 -5.79 11.43
C GLU A 192 18.79 -4.39 11.73
N ARG A 193 18.18 -4.20 12.90
CA ARG A 193 17.76 -2.88 13.38
C ARG A 193 18.96 -1.96 13.64
N LEU A 194 19.99 -2.43 14.35
CA LEU A 194 21.18 -1.63 14.65
C LEU A 194 21.93 -1.25 13.37
N ARG A 195 22.11 -2.20 12.45
CA ARG A 195 22.68 -1.94 11.11
C ARG A 195 21.86 -0.90 10.35
N SER A 196 20.54 -1.00 10.39
CA SER A 196 19.65 -0.06 9.70
C SER A 196 19.74 1.35 10.30
N LEU A 197 19.77 1.49 11.62
CA LEU A 197 19.97 2.78 12.29
C LEU A 197 21.31 3.41 11.93
N GLN A 198 22.38 2.60 11.85
CA GLN A 198 23.70 3.05 11.42
C GLN A 198 23.69 3.53 9.96
N LYS A 199 23.12 2.75 9.03
CA LYS A 199 23.01 3.11 7.61
C LYS A 199 22.12 4.34 7.41
N ALA A 200 21.09 4.51 8.22
CA ALA A 200 20.19 5.67 8.24
C ALA A 200 20.81 6.92 8.89
N LYS A 201 21.99 6.81 9.53
CA LYS A 201 22.65 7.88 10.29
C LYS A 201 21.80 8.41 11.46
N LEU A 202 20.96 7.56 12.04
CA LEU A 202 20.13 7.89 13.21
C LEU A 202 20.92 7.62 14.49
N TRP A 203 21.95 8.43 14.72
CA TRP A 203 22.96 8.21 15.77
C TRP A 203 22.39 8.27 17.20
N GLU A 204 21.43 9.16 17.47
CA GLU A 204 20.82 9.30 18.79
C GLU A 204 20.02 8.05 19.18
N GLU A 205 19.25 7.51 18.24
CA GLU A 205 18.47 6.29 18.44
C GLU A 205 19.38 5.07 18.54
N LEU A 206 20.42 5.01 17.70
CA LEU A 206 21.44 3.96 17.76
C LEU A 206 22.13 3.93 19.13
N LEU A 207 22.52 5.09 19.65
CA LEU A 207 23.16 5.21 20.97
C LEU A 207 22.23 4.74 22.09
N ARG A 208 20.98 5.18 22.06
CA ARG A 208 19.98 4.79 23.07
C ARG A 208 19.73 3.29 23.04
N SER A 209 19.58 2.71 21.84
CA SER A 209 19.37 1.27 21.66
C SER A 209 20.59 0.47 22.12
N ALA A 210 21.80 0.81 21.69
CA ALA A 210 23.01 0.08 22.07
C ALA A 210 23.30 0.17 23.58
N THR A 211 23.11 1.34 24.18
CA THR A 211 23.29 1.53 25.64
C THR A 211 22.26 0.74 26.43
N GLY A 212 21.01 0.68 25.96
CA GLY A 212 19.96 -0.12 26.58
C GLY A 212 20.24 -1.62 26.54
N LEU A 213 20.80 -2.13 25.44
CA LEU A 213 21.17 -3.54 25.30
C LEU A 213 22.36 -3.94 26.20
N LEU A 214 23.31 -3.02 26.40
CA LEU A 214 24.49 -3.23 27.23
C LEU A 214 24.26 -2.94 28.73
N ALA A 215 23.10 -2.36 29.10
CA ALA A 215 22.80 -2.03 30.48
C ALA A 215 22.70 -3.30 31.35
N LEU A 216 23.45 -3.33 32.46
CA LEU A 216 23.32 -4.37 33.48
C LEU A 216 22.05 -4.10 34.32
N PRO A 217 21.27 -5.14 34.70
CA PRO A 217 20.23 -4.96 35.71
C PRO A 217 20.88 -4.51 37.03
N GLU A 218 20.42 -3.41 37.61
CA GLU A 218 20.94 -2.90 38.89
C GLU A 218 20.55 -3.79 40.08
N ASP A 219 19.44 -4.52 39.94
CA ASP A 219 18.96 -5.46 40.96
C ASP A 219 19.28 -6.88 40.51
N GLY A 220 20.00 -7.64 41.34
CA GLY A 220 20.41 -9.03 41.14
C GLY A 220 19.28 -10.06 41.08
N VAL A 221 18.15 -9.72 40.45
CA VAL A 221 17.02 -10.60 40.14
C VAL A 221 16.98 -10.78 38.62
N THR A 222 17.68 -11.80 38.13
CA THR A 222 17.61 -12.22 36.72
C THR A 222 16.41 -13.14 36.52
N ASP A 223 15.21 -12.56 36.36
CA ASP A 223 14.04 -13.29 35.83
C ASP A 223 13.92 -13.16 34.31
N LEU A 224 14.81 -12.40 33.65
CA LEU A 224 14.99 -12.43 32.20
C LEU A 224 16.06 -13.45 31.84
N PRO A 225 15.91 -14.25 30.77
CA PRO A 225 16.93 -15.17 30.31
C PRO A 225 18.21 -14.38 30.05
N TYR A 226 19.19 -14.56 30.94
CA TYR A 226 20.53 -14.03 30.81
C TYR A 226 21.22 -14.87 29.72
N ASP A 227 21.18 -14.41 28.47
CA ASP A 227 21.99 -15.00 27.40
C ASP A 227 23.29 -14.20 27.22
N PRO A 228 24.45 -14.74 27.64
CA PRO A 228 25.73 -14.07 27.51
C PRO A 228 26.11 -13.78 26.04
N GLU A 229 25.62 -14.59 25.09
CA GLU A 229 25.99 -14.48 23.67
C GLU A 229 25.41 -13.22 23.02
N GLU A 230 24.26 -12.74 23.48
CA GLU A 230 23.61 -11.53 22.97
C GLU A 230 24.31 -10.23 23.43
N ARG A 231 24.98 -10.26 24.59
CA ARG A 231 25.69 -9.09 25.15
C ARG A 231 27.12 -8.93 24.66
N ASP A 232 27.74 -10.02 24.22
CA ASP A 232 29.05 -10.02 23.57
C ASP A 232 28.97 -9.80 22.05
N ASP A 233 27.81 -9.38 21.54
CA ASP A 233 27.67 -9.07 20.13
C ASP A 233 28.46 -7.81 19.74
N TRP A 234 29.50 -8.05 18.94
CA TRP A 234 30.34 -7.03 18.35
C TRP A 234 29.56 -5.94 17.59
N GLU A 235 28.40 -6.26 17.00
CA GLU A 235 27.58 -5.26 16.29
C GLU A 235 27.03 -4.19 17.22
N VAL A 236 26.69 -4.54 18.46
CA VAL A 236 26.21 -3.60 19.48
C VAL A 236 27.35 -2.65 19.86
N TRP A 237 28.54 -3.19 20.10
CA TRP A 237 29.74 -2.42 20.42
C TRP A 237 30.18 -1.52 19.25
N GLN A 238 30.14 -2.03 18.03
CA GLN A 238 30.46 -1.27 16.83
C GLN A 238 29.48 -0.12 16.62
N GLY A 239 28.18 -0.36 16.82
CA GLY A 239 27.14 0.66 16.74
C GLY A 239 27.33 1.76 17.78
N LEU A 240 27.65 1.39 19.02
CA LEU A 240 27.97 2.32 20.11
C LEU A 240 29.19 3.19 19.78
N LEU A 241 30.29 2.58 19.32
CA LEU A 241 31.50 3.29 18.92
C LEU A 241 31.25 4.24 17.73
N ALA A 242 30.46 3.80 16.76
CA ALA A 242 30.10 4.63 15.60
C ALA A 242 29.26 5.85 16.04
N ALA A 243 28.23 5.64 16.86
CA ALA A 243 27.36 6.71 17.34
C ALA A 243 28.12 7.73 18.20
N THR A 244 28.95 7.26 19.14
CA THR A 244 29.75 8.13 20.01
C THR A 244 30.81 8.92 19.26
N ARG A 245 31.47 8.31 18.26
CA ARG A 245 32.45 9.03 17.42
C ARG A 245 31.81 10.17 16.63
N GLU A 246 30.64 9.93 16.05
CA GLU A 246 29.95 10.95 15.27
C GLU A 246 29.39 12.06 16.16
N GLN A 247 28.91 11.74 17.38
CA GLN A 247 28.53 12.75 18.37
C GLN A 247 29.69 13.61 18.87
N LEU A 248 30.90 13.06 18.96
CA LEU A 248 32.11 13.81 19.34
C LEU A 248 32.68 14.67 18.20
N SER A 249 32.23 14.45 16.97
CA SER A 249 32.69 15.19 15.77
C SER A 249 31.81 16.38 15.40
N GLN A 250 30.71 16.60 16.13
CA GLN A 250 29.81 17.75 16.03
C GLN A 250 30.12 18.78 17.11
#